data_AF-A0A7S0ARY2-F1
#
_entry.id   AF-A0A7S0ARY2-F1
#
_cell.length_a   1.000
_cell.length_b   1.000
_cell.length_c   1.000
_cell.angle_alpha   90.00
_cell.angle_beta   90.00
_cell.angle_gamma   90.00
#
_symmetry.space_group_name_H-M   'P 1'
#
loop_
_entity.id
_entity.type
_entity.pdbx_description
1 polymer ?
#
loop_
_entity_poly.entity_id
_entity_poly.type
_entity_poly.pdbx_seq_one_letter_code
_entity_poly.pdbx_strand_id
1 'polypeptide(L)'
;MSDAAAPSPAEAKPSAKNKMEHLIDEALSIVEEFSSEPGMDLYFKHCHGIVLMSAYQASFLFSANGGTGVLLRHDKKENKWSPPCAIGLGGAGVGIQAGIEKKSVAMFLSEKAAMKTLSGEFQ
;
A
#
# COMPACT_ATOMS: atom_id res chain seq x y z
N MET A 1 37.44 8.41 18.08
CA MET A 1 36.27 8.10 18.94
C MET A 1 35.22 9.13 18.57
N SER A 2 34.16 8.83 17.81
CA SER A 2 33.42 7.58 17.73
C SER A 2 32.90 7.35 16.31
N ASP A 3 33.24 6.18 15.78
CA ASP A 3 32.48 5.50 14.75
C ASP A 3 31.03 5.34 15.23
N ALA A 4 30.10 5.88 14.47
CA ALA A 4 28.73 5.40 14.43
C ALA A 4 28.33 5.38 12.96
N ALA A 5 28.98 4.49 12.22
CA ALA A 5 28.49 4.04 10.93
C ALA A 5 27.02 3.64 11.11
N ALA A 6 26.13 4.37 10.44
CA ALA A 6 24.77 3.91 10.23
C ALA A 6 24.84 2.49 9.64
N PRO A 7 24.07 1.52 10.14
CA PRO A 7 24.01 0.22 9.47
C PRO A 7 23.48 0.46 8.05
N SER A 8 24.33 0.19 7.06
CA SER A 8 23.96 0.08 5.66
C SER A 8 22.77 -0.90 5.55
N PRO A 9 21.65 -0.53 4.90
CA PRO A 9 20.53 -1.43 4.65
C PRO A 9 20.87 -2.50 3.61
N ALA A 10 21.77 -3.41 3.98
CA ALA A 10 22.06 -4.60 3.18
C ALA A 10 20.99 -5.66 3.46
N GLU A 11 20.08 -5.78 2.49
CA GLU A 11 19.74 -7.06 1.87
C GLU A 11 18.89 -8.05 2.68
N ALA A 12 17.58 -7.87 2.59
CA ALA A 12 16.70 -8.98 2.26
C ALA A 12 15.83 -8.58 1.06
N LYS A 13 16.37 -8.69 -0.15
CA LYS A 13 15.54 -8.66 -1.37
C LYS A 13 14.70 -9.94 -1.38
N PRO A 14 13.36 -9.88 -1.30
CA PRO A 14 12.55 -11.06 -1.53
C PRO A 14 12.80 -11.48 -2.99
N SER A 15 13.18 -12.74 -3.16
CA SER A 15 13.30 -13.38 -4.48
C SER A 15 12.03 -13.09 -5.30
N ALA A 16 12.20 -12.75 -6.58
CA ALA A 16 11.11 -12.24 -7.42
C ALA A 16 9.89 -13.17 -7.55
N LYS A 17 10.03 -14.48 -7.29
CA LYS A 17 8.90 -15.43 -7.19
C LYS A 17 8.07 -15.24 -5.91
N ASN A 18 8.71 -14.91 -4.80
CA ASN A 18 8.08 -14.81 -3.47
C ASN A 18 7.51 -13.40 -3.22
N LYS A 19 7.80 -12.43 -4.10
CA LYS A 19 7.49 -11.03 -3.86
C LYS A 19 6.01 -10.71 -4.10
N MET A 20 5.42 -11.25 -5.16
CA MET A 20 3.98 -11.12 -5.41
C MET A 20 3.18 -11.91 -4.39
N GLU A 21 3.63 -13.12 -4.02
CA GLU A 21 3.01 -13.93 -2.96
C GLU A 21 2.95 -13.14 -1.64
N HIS A 22 4.07 -12.55 -1.22
CA HIS A 22 4.10 -11.69 -0.04
C HIS A 22 3.15 -10.48 -0.13
N LEU A 23 3.03 -9.84 -1.30
CA LEU A 23 2.10 -8.73 -1.49
C LEU A 23 0.64 -9.18 -1.41
N ILE A 24 0.34 -10.38 -1.90
CA ILE A 24 -0.99 -10.98 -1.79
C ILE A 24 -1.28 -11.34 -0.33
N ASP A 25 -0.33 -11.95 0.38
CA ASP A 25 -0.48 -12.32 1.79
C ASP A 25 -0.74 -11.08 2.67
N GLU A 26 0.02 -10.00 2.47
CA GLU A 26 -0.25 -8.73 3.17
C GLU A 26 -1.57 -8.10 2.74
N ALA A 27 -1.96 -8.19 1.48
CA ALA A 27 -3.24 -7.67 1.04
C ALA A 27 -4.42 -8.43 1.67
N LEU A 28 -4.29 -9.75 1.84
CA LEU A 28 -5.28 -10.58 2.50
C LEU A 28 -5.40 -10.24 3.98
N SER A 29 -4.28 -10.06 4.70
CA SER A 29 -4.34 -9.67 6.11
C SER A 29 -4.99 -8.30 6.31
N ILE A 30 -4.73 -7.35 5.41
CA ILE A 30 -5.40 -6.05 5.39
C ILE A 30 -6.91 -6.26 5.16
N VAL A 31 -7.31 -7.06 4.18
CA VAL A 31 -8.74 -7.32 3.95
C VAL A 31 -9.40 -7.93 5.18
N GLU A 32 -8.78 -8.91 5.84
CA GLU A 32 -9.31 -9.52 7.06
C GLU A 32 -9.44 -8.52 8.22
N GLU A 33 -8.42 -7.68 8.40
CA GLU A 33 -8.40 -6.59 9.40
C GLU A 33 -9.58 -5.64 9.16
N PHE A 34 -9.73 -5.13 7.94
CA PHE A 34 -10.77 -4.15 7.61
C PHE A 34 -12.16 -4.78 7.48
N SER A 35 -12.32 -6.01 6.99
CA SER A 35 -13.62 -6.70 6.87
C SER A 35 -14.27 -7.01 8.21
N SER A 36 -13.51 -6.93 9.31
CA SER A 36 -14.03 -7.08 10.67
C SER A 36 -14.86 -5.86 11.13
N GLU A 37 -14.77 -4.73 10.41
CA GLU A 37 -15.52 -3.51 10.70
C GLU A 37 -16.94 -3.53 10.11
N PRO A 38 -17.99 -3.21 10.90
CA PRO A 38 -19.37 -3.16 10.41
C PRO A 38 -19.57 -2.21 9.22
N GLY A 39 -20.22 -2.69 8.15
CA GLY A 39 -20.61 -1.88 6.99
C GLY A 39 -19.55 -1.80 5.88
N MET A 40 -18.41 -2.48 6.04
CA MET A 40 -17.33 -2.49 5.05
C MET A 40 -17.69 -3.12 3.72
N ASP A 41 -18.59 -4.10 3.73
CA ASP A 41 -19.12 -4.79 2.55
C ASP A 41 -19.84 -3.86 1.56
N LEU A 42 -20.35 -2.70 2.01
CA LEU A 42 -20.87 -1.67 1.09
C LEU A 42 -19.73 -1.01 0.30
N TYR A 43 -18.59 -0.72 0.92
CA TYR A 43 -17.46 -0.09 0.23
C TYR A 43 -16.86 -1.01 -0.84
N PHE A 44 -16.68 -2.30 -0.52
CA PHE A 44 -16.24 -3.31 -1.51
C PHE A 44 -17.23 -3.45 -2.68
N LYS A 45 -18.54 -3.35 -2.41
CA LYS A 45 -19.56 -3.42 -3.46
C LYS A 45 -19.56 -2.18 -4.35
N HIS A 46 -19.42 -0.98 -3.81
CA HIS A 46 -19.61 0.26 -4.56
C HIS A 46 -18.35 0.79 -5.24
N CYS A 47 -17.15 0.38 -4.81
CA CYS A 47 -15.91 0.87 -5.42
C CYS A 47 -15.68 0.34 -6.84
N HIS A 48 -14.97 1.14 -7.64
CA HIS A 48 -14.42 0.81 -8.96
C HIS A 48 -13.01 0.20 -8.89
N GLY A 49 -12.40 0.21 -7.71
CA GLY A 49 -11.11 -0.40 -7.45
C GLY A 49 -10.74 -0.29 -5.98
N ILE A 50 -9.74 -1.06 -5.58
CA ILE A 50 -9.20 -1.04 -4.23
C ILE A 50 -7.68 -1.12 -4.26
N VAL A 51 -7.06 -0.31 -3.42
CA VAL A 51 -5.63 -0.40 -3.11
C VAL A 51 -5.48 -0.95 -1.70
N LEU A 52 -4.68 -2.01 -1.57
CA LEU A 52 -4.35 -2.67 -0.32
C LEU A 52 -2.83 -2.64 -0.18
N MET A 53 -2.32 -1.93 0.82
CA MET A 53 -0.87 -1.77 0.97
C MET A 53 -0.42 -1.61 2.41
N SER A 54 0.78 -2.09 2.68
CA SER A 54 1.53 -1.77 3.89
C SER A 54 2.40 -0.55 3.65
N ALA A 55 2.29 0.45 4.51
CA ALA A 55 3.14 1.64 4.50
C ALA A 55 4.00 1.70 5.76
N TYR A 56 5.28 1.98 5.58
CA TYR A 56 6.22 2.25 6.64
C TYR A 56 6.53 3.74 6.65
N GLN A 57 6.58 4.30 7.85
CA GLN A 57 6.97 5.68 8.07
C GLN A 57 8.05 5.71 9.16
N ALA A 58 9.18 6.33 8.87
CA ALA A 58 10.22 6.64 9.84
C ALA A 58 10.33 8.16 9.95
N SER A 59 10.34 8.70 11.16
CA SER A 59 10.43 10.15 11.38
C SER A 59 11.28 10.50 12.59
N PHE A 60 12.15 11.50 12.44
CA PHE A 60 12.85 12.25 13.51
C PHE A 60 13.42 13.55 12.91
N LEU A 61 12.72 14.67 13.09
CA LEU A 61 12.94 15.96 12.39
C LEU A 61 12.73 15.88 10.86
N PHE A 62 13.30 14.89 10.20
CA PHE A 62 13.02 14.48 8.83
C PHE A 62 12.18 13.20 8.84
N SER A 63 11.34 13.02 7.83
CA SER A 63 10.55 11.81 7.63
C SER A 63 10.81 11.19 6.27
N ALA A 64 10.78 9.86 6.23
CA ALA A 64 10.73 9.08 5.02
C ALA A 64 9.58 8.08 5.14
N ASN A 65 8.86 7.89 4.06
CA ASN A 65 7.84 6.87 3.95
C ASN A 65 8.06 6.01 2.71
N GLY A 66 7.61 4.77 2.81
CA GLY A 66 7.71 3.79 1.75
C GLY A 66 6.68 2.70 1.99
N GLY A 67 6.02 2.26 0.93
CA GLY A 67 5.01 1.22 1.02
C GLY A 67 4.90 0.45 -0.27
N THR A 68 4.44 -0.78 -0.14
CA THR A 68 4.15 -1.64 -1.27
C THR A 68 2.82 -2.32 -1.06
N GLY A 69 2.14 -2.64 -2.15
CA GLY A 69 0.88 -3.34 -2.07
C GLY A 69 0.37 -3.75 -3.43
N VAL A 70 -0.93 -3.99 -3.48
CA VAL A 70 -1.63 -4.39 -4.69
C VAL A 70 -2.78 -3.44 -4.98
N LEU A 71 -3.05 -3.28 -6.26
CA LEU A 71 -4.22 -2.61 -6.81
C LEU A 71 -5.07 -3.65 -7.53
N LEU A 72 -6.37 -3.66 -7.24
CA LEU A 72 -7.35 -4.42 -7.99
C LEU A 72 -8.40 -3.46 -8.55
N ARG A 73 -8.73 -3.63 -9.83
CA ARG A 73 -9.81 -2.89 -10.47
C ARG A 73 -11.08 -3.72 -10.42
N HIS A 74 -12.19 -3.07 -10.10
CA HIS A 74 -13.52 -3.66 -10.17
C HIS A 74 -14.24 -3.18 -11.43
N ASP A 75 -14.45 -4.09 -12.38
CA ASP A 75 -15.31 -3.84 -13.52
C ASP A 75 -16.77 -3.96 -13.08
N LYS A 76 -17.43 -2.81 -12.94
CA LYS A 76 -18.85 -2.73 -12.55
C LYS A 76 -19.82 -3.19 -13.65
N LYS A 77 -19.39 -3.27 -14.91
CA LYS A 77 -20.24 -3.77 -16.01
C LYS A 77 -20.30 -5.29 -16.00
N GLU A 78 -19.14 -5.91 -15.85
CA GLU A 78 -18.97 -7.37 -15.84
C GLU A 78 -19.07 -7.99 -14.44
N ASN A 79 -19.12 -7.15 -13.39
CA ASN A 79 -19.03 -7.52 -11.98
C ASN A 79 -17.84 -8.44 -11.67
N LYS A 80 -16.67 -8.11 -12.25
CA LYS A 80 -15.44 -8.89 -12.15
C LYS A 80 -14.30 -8.04 -11.62
N TRP A 81 -13.43 -8.67 -10.84
CA TRP A 81 -12.18 -8.06 -10.39
C TRP A 81 -11.05 -8.40 -11.37
N SER A 82 -10.16 -7.45 -11.60
CA SER A 82 -8.91 -7.71 -12.32
C SER A 82 -7.96 -8.54 -11.45
N PRO A 83 -6.97 -9.21 -12.07
CA PRO A 83 -5.80 -9.70 -11.35
C PRO A 83 -5.12 -8.56 -10.55
N PRO A 84 -4.45 -8.88 -9.43
CA PRO A 84 -3.73 -7.89 -8.64
C PRO A 84 -2.53 -7.34 -9.42
N CYS A 85 -2.33 -6.02 -9.32
CA CYS A 85 -1.17 -5.33 -9.87
C CYS A 85 -0.33 -4.78 -8.71
N ALA A 86 0.97 -5.06 -8.70
CA ALA A 86 1.87 -4.53 -7.68
C ALA A 86 2.01 -3.01 -7.82
N ILE A 87 1.91 -2.30 -6.69
CA ILE A 87 2.11 -0.86 -6.61
C ILE A 87 3.15 -0.53 -5.52
N GLY A 88 3.80 0.62 -5.68
CA GLY A 88 4.72 1.17 -4.69
C GLY A 88 4.41 2.64 -4.42
N LEU A 89 4.54 3.03 -3.17
CA LEU A 89 4.46 4.42 -2.71
C LEU A 89 5.77 4.77 -2.00
N GLY A 90 6.25 6.00 -2.19
CA GLY A 90 7.40 6.51 -1.48
C GLY A 90 7.43 8.03 -1.46
N GLY A 91 8.01 8.59 -0.42
CA GLY A 91 8.04 10.02 -0.17
C GLY A 91 8.89 10.38 1.03
N ALA A 92 9.19 11.67 1.16
CA ALA A 92 9.97 12.22 2.27
C ALA A 92 9.42 13.58 2.68
N GLY A 93 9.66 13.97 3.93
CA GLY A 93 9.15 15.21 4.51
C GLY A 93 9.89 15.64 5.77
N VAL A 94 9.29 16.56 6.52
CA VAL A 94 9.83 17.13 7.77
C VAL A 94 8.72 17.06 8.83
N GLY A 95 9.05 16.65 10.06
CA GLY A 95 8.09 16.49 11.15
C GLY A 95 8.73 16.26 12.51
N ILE A 96 8.06 16.71 13.57
CA ILE A 96 8.56 16.66 14.96
C ILE A 96 8.29 15.34 15.69
N GLN A 97 7.66 14.37 15.02
CA GLN A 97 7.38 13.05 15.60
C GLN A 97 8.61 12.15 15.47
N ALA A 98 8.95 11.46 16.56
CA ALA A 98 10.02 10.47 16.61
C ALA A 98 9.43 9.06 16.58
N GLY A 99 9.79 8.23 15.61
CA GLY A 99 9.34 6.84 15.59
C GLY A 99 9.45 6.14 14.24
N ILE A 100 9.17 4.84 14.27
CA ILE A 100 8.96 3.99 13.11
C ILE A 100 7.58 3.36 13.27
N GLU A 101 6.75 3.46 12.24
CA GLU A 101 5.37 2.97 12.25
C GLU A 101 5.11 2.16 10.98
N LYS A 102 4.44 1.00 11.12
CA LYS A 102 3.84 0.25 10.01
C LYS A 102 2.34 0.49 10.03
N LYS A 103 1.75 0.80 8.87
CA LYS A 103 0.32 1.06 8.67
C LYS A 103 -0.25 0.14 7.61
N SER A 104 -1.33 -0.54 7.93
CA SER A 104 -2.23 -1.18 6.97
C SER A 104 -3.10 -0.10 6.32
N VAL A 105 -3.12 -0.03 4.99
CA VAL A 105 -3.91 0.96 4.25
C VAL A 105 -4.81 0.25 3.24
N ALA A 106 -6.12 0.43 3.41
CA ALA A 106 -7.14 0.05 2.43
C ALA A 106 -7.79 1.33 1.85
N MET A 107 -7.65 1.55 0.54
CA MET A 107 -8.23 2.70 -0.15
C MET A 107 -9.23 2.25 -1.19
N PHE A 108 -10.49 2.69 -1.03
CA PHE A 108 -11.58 2.40 -1.95
C PHE A 108 -11.70 3.51 -3.00
N LEU A 109 -11.57 3.13 -4.27
CA LEU A 109 -11.72 4.05 -5.38
C LEU A 109 -13.17 4.08 -5.85
N SER A 110 -13.96 4.98 -5.28
CA SER A 110 -15.39 5.14 -5.63
C SER A 110 -15.63 5.88 -6.95
N GLU A 111 -14.60 6.55 -7.49
CA GLU A 111 -14.70 7.27 -8.75
C GLU A 111 -13.81 6.66 -9.84
N LYS A 112 -14.32 6.62 -11.07
CA LYS A 112 -13.53 6.18 -12.24
C LYS A 112 -12.33 7.10 -12.50
N ALA A 113 -12.44 8.38 -12.17
CA ALA A 113 -11.36 9.36 -12.31
C ALA A 113 -10.18 9.01 -11.40
N ALA A 114 -10.44 8.65 -10.14
CA ALA A 114 -9.41 8.19 -9.22
C ALA A 114 -8.65 6.97 -9.78
N MET A 115 -9.36 6.09 -10.50
CA MET A 115 -8.73 4.92 -11.10
C MET A 115 -7.79 5.28 -12.29
N LYS A 116 -8.06 6.37 -13.01
CA LYS A 116 -7.18 6.84 -14.10
C LYS A 116 -5.87 7.43 -13.58
N THR A 117 -5.95 8.20 -12.50
CA THR A 117 -4.77 8.83 -11.88
C THR A 117 -3.77 7.78 -11.39
N LEU A 118 -4.25 6.68 -10.79
CA LEU A 118 -3.37 5.60 -10.33
C LEU A 118 -2.80 4.75 -11.47
N SER A 119 -3.43 4.71 -12.65
CA SER A 119 -2.89 4.02 -13.83
C SER A 119 -1.75 4.77 -14.54
N GLY A 120 -1.31 5.92 -14.02
CA GLY A 120 -0.11 6.60 -14.50
C GLY A 120 -0.30 7.56 -15.67
N GLU A 121 -1.51 8.09 -15.90
CA GLU A 121 -1.67 9.33 -16.65
C GLU A 121 -1.21 10.52 -15.78
N PHE A 122 0.09 10.60 -15.50
CA PHE A 122 0.74 11.86 -15.14
C PHE A 122 0.91 12.65 -16.45
N GLN A 123 0.15 13.73 -16.61
CA GLN A 123 0.46 14.79 -17.58
C GLN A 123 1.76 15.49 -17.20
#